data_AF-A0AAN0LV12-F1
#
_entry.id   AF-A0AAN0LV12-F1
#
_cell.length_a   1.000
_cell.length_b   1.000
_cell.length_c   1.000
_cell.angle_alpha   90.00
_cell.angle_beta   90.00
_cell.angle_gamma   90.00
#
_symmetry.space_group_name_H-M   'P 1'
#
loop_
_entity.id
_entity.type
_entity.pdbx_description
1 polymer ?
#
loop_
_entity_poly.entity_id
_entity_poly.type
_entity_poly.pdbx_seq_one_letter_code
_entity_poly.pdbx_strand_id
1 'polypeptide(L)'
;MKQTNTNKLVTLLAEIPHEQIAVATEIISFAKVSLGKTLSDSIFITLTDHINHAIERHQNGLALKNALLWEIKRFYNHEFLIGKEVSKHYPPTTQYYTQ
;
A
#
# COMPACT_ATOMS: atom_id res chain seq x y z
N MET A 1 23.93 18.23 8.36
CA MET A 1 23.00 17.33 9.08
C MET A 1 21.67 17.32 8.31
N LYS A 2 21.32 16.24 7.60
CA LYS A 2 20.05 16.08 6.84
C LYS A 2 19.20 14.97 7.50
N GLN A 3 18.82 15.12 8.77
CA GLN A 3 18.13 14.08 9.55
C GLN A 3 16.78 14.55 10.12
N THR A 4 16.09 15.48 9.45
CA THR A 4 14.84 16.08 10.00
C THR A 4 13.59 15.42 9.44
N ASN A 5 13.59 14.96 8.18
CA ASN A 5 12.40 14.41 7.53
C ASN A 5 12.18 12.92 7.84
N THR A 6 13.25 12.13 7.96
CA THR A 6 13.13 10.69 8.29
C THR A 6 12.55 10.48 9.69
N ASN A 7 12.95 11.30 10.67
CA ASN A 7 12.39 11.22 12.02
C ASN A 7 10.89 11.54 12.06
N LYS A 8 10.43 12.56 11.31
CA LYS A 8 9.00 12.86 11.22
C LYS A 8 8.19 11.71 10.59
N LEU A 9 8.69 11.10 9.53
CA LEU A 9 8.04 9.95 8.90
C LEU A 9 7.95 8.75 9.85
N VAL A 10 9.02 8.47 10.61
CA VAL A 10 9.01 7.39 11.60
C VAL A 10 8.01 7.67 12.73
N THR A 11 7.87 8.91 13.17
CA THR A 11 6.84 9.29 14.16
C THR A 11 5.43 9.09 13.62
N LEU A 12 5.16 9.47 12.37
CA LEU A 12 3.84 9.27 11.74
C LEU A 12 3.51 7.78 11.61
N LEU A 13 4.48 6.94 11.24
CA LEU A 13 4.27 5.49 11.19
C LEU A 13 3.94 4.88 12.56
N ALA A 14 4.36 5.50 13.67
CA ALA A 14 4.04 5.03 15.02
C ALA A 14 2.57 5.29 15.41
N GLU A 15 1.89 6.21 14.72
CA GLU A 15 0.46 6.50 14.93
C GLU A 15 -0.44 5.57 14.10
N ILE A 16 0.13 4.89 13.09
CA ILE A 16 -0.61 3.98 12.22
C ILE A 16 -0.97 2.68 12.97
N PRO A 17 -2.23 2.20 12.87
CA PRO A 17 -2.64 0.95 13.50
C PRO A 17 -1.77 -0.24 13.08
N HIS A 18 -1.41 -1.09 14.06
CA HIS A 18 -0.52 -2.23 13.84
C HIS A 18 -0.99 -3.18 12.74
N GLU A 19 -2.31 -3.37 12.59
CA GLU A 19 -2.91 -4.18 11.54
C GLU A 19 -2.52 -3.70 10.13
N GLN A 20 -2.47 -2.38 9.91
CA GLN A 20 -2.11 -1.82 8.61
C GLN A 20 -0.62 -1.96 8.30
N ILE A 21 0.23 -1.85 9.33
CA ILE A 21 1.67 -2.11 9.22
C ILE A 21 1.91 -3.59 8.87
N ALA A 22 1.17 -4.51 9.50
CA ALA A 22 1.25 -5.93 9.20
C ALA A 22 0.84 -6.24 7.76
N VAL A 23 -0.28 -5.66 7.30
CA VAL A 23 -0.76 -5.77 5.91
C VAL A 23 0.31 -5.27 4.93
N ALA A 24 0.89 -4.10 5.16
CA ALA A 24 1.94 -3.54 4.30
C ALA A 24 3.17 -4.47 4.22
N THR A 25 3.57 -5.04 5.36
CA THR A 25 4.70 -5.98 5.45
C THR A 25 4.46 -7.23 4.60
N GLU A 26 3.25 -7.81 4.69
CA GLU A 26 2.88 -9.01 3.95
C GLU A 26 2.79 -8.72 2.44
N ILE A 27 2.22 -7.58 2.03
CA ILE A 27 2.19 -7.15 0.62
C ILE A 27 3.62 -7.05 0.07
N ILE A 28 4.52 -6.38 0.79
CA ILE A 28 5.89 -6.18 0.33
C ILE A 28 6.63 -7.52 0.25
N SER A 29 6.41 -8.41 1.22
CA SER A 29 6.98 -9.76 1.20
C SER A 29 6.50 -10.54 -0.02
N PHE A 30 5.19 -10.58 -0.25
CA PHE A 30 4.58 -11.25 -1.38
C PHE A 30 5.03 -10.65 -2.73
N ALA A 31 5.12 -9.33 -2.82
CA ALA A 31 5.58 -8.63 -4.01
C ALA A 31 7.06 -8.91 -4.32
N LYS A 32 7.93 -8.97 -3.30
CA LYS A 32 9.34 -9.34 -3.48
C LYS A 32 9.49 -10.74 -4.08
N VAL A 33 8.74 -11.71 -3.54
CA VAL A 33 8.76 -13.10 -4.02
C VAL A 33 8.18 -13.17 -5.44
N SER A 34 7.03 -12.55 -5.68
CA SER A 34 6.32 -12.63 -6.95
C SER A 34 7.07 -11.93 -8.09
N LEU A 35 7.62 -10.75 -7.85
CA LEU A 35 8.32 -9.96 -8.87
C LEU A 35 9.75 -10.45 -9.12
N GLY A 36 10.35 -11.20 -8.18
CA GLY A 36 11.75 -11.61 -8.26
C GLY A 36 12.74 -10.43 -8.29
N LYS A 37 12.34 -9.28 -7.72
CA LYS A 37 13.09 -8.03 -7.74
C LYS A 37 13.36 -7.51 -6.33
N THR A 38 14.46 -6.79 -6.19
CA THR A 38 14.68 -5.92 -5.04
C THR A 38 13.75 -4.71 -5.13
N LEU A 39 12.96 -4.50 -4.08
CA LEU A 39 12.14 -3.30 -3.91
C LEU A 39 12.92 -2.27 -3.08
N SER A 40 12.68 -0.98 -3.34
CA SER A 40 13.29 0.10 -2.57
C SER A 40 12.85 0.04 -1.10
N ASP A 41 13.75 0.35 -0.15
CA ASP A 41 13.42 0.39 1.27
C ASP A 41 12.32 1.42 1.60
N SER A 42 12.18 2.46 0.78
CA SER A 42 11.11 3.46 0.93
C SER A 42 9.70 2.90 0.64
N ILE A 43 9.60 1.72 0.01
CA ILE A 43 8.31 1.09 -0.30
C ILE A 43 7.52 0.79 0.97
N PHE A 44 8.21 0.46 2.07
CA PHE A 44 7.57 0.19 3.34
C PHE A 44 6.82 1.41 3.87
N ILE A 45 7.48 2.55 3.87
CA ILE A 45 6.92 3.81 4.36
C ILE A 45 5.74 4.24 3.48
N THR A 46 5.97 4.28 2.16
CA THR A 46 4.96 4.77 1.19
C THR A 46 3.73 3.88 1.13
N LEU A 47 3.90 2.55 1.12
CA LEU A 47 2.77 1.63 1.08
C LEU A 47 1.95 1.65 2.37
N THR A 48 2.62 1.72 3.52
CA THR A 48 1.94 1.78 4.82
C THR A 48 1.07 3.03 4.93
N ASP A 49 1.59 4.21 4.53
CA ASP A 49 0.83 5.46 4.48
C ASP A 49 -0.35 5.37 3.50
N HIS A 50 -0.13 4.82 2.30
CA HIS A 50 -1.20 4.63 1.31
C HIS A 50 -2.33 3.74 1.83
N ILE A 51 -2.01 2.65 2.54
CA ILE A 51 -3.01 1.75 3.13
C ILE A 51 -3.82 2.48 4.19
N ASN A 52 -3.15 3.21 5.11
CA ASN A 52 -3.83 3.98 6.15
C ASN A 52 -4.84 4.96 5.54
N HIS A 53 -4.37 5.80 4.61
CA HIS A 53 -5.21 6.80 3.97
C HIS A 53 -6.30 6.17 3.07
N ALA A 54 -6.08 4.98 2.50
CA ALA A 54 -7.10 4.28 1.73
C ALA A 54 -8.25 3.78 2.63
N ILE A 55 -7.91 3.25 3.80
CA ILE A 55 -8.89 2.81 4.81
C ILE A 55 -9.65 4.00 5.38
N GLU A 56 -8.96 5.06 5.81
CA GLU A 56 -9.58 6.28 6.35
C GLU A 56 -10.56 6.90 5.34
N ARG A 57 -10.15 7.04 4.07
CA ARG A 57 -11.03 7.57 3.02
C ARG A 57 -12.29 6.74 2.88
N HIS A 58 -12.17 5.42 2.88
CA HIS A 58 -13.35 4.57 2.76
C HIS A 58 -14.26 4.69 3.98
N GLN A 59 -13.71 4.66 5.20
CA GLN A 59 -14.49 4.83 6.43
C GLN A 59 -15.26 6.16 6.43
N ASN A 60 -14.70 7.18 5.78
CA ASN A 60 -15.33 8.49 5.58
C ASN A 60 -16.26 8.58 4.35
N GLY A 61 -16.50 7.47 3.62
CA GLY A 61 -17.35 7.44 2.43
C GLY A 61 -16.75 8.15 1.20
N LEU A 62 -15.45 8.45 1.19
CA LEU A 62 -14.75 9.15 0.12
C LEU A 62 -14.26 8.17 -0.96
N ALA A 63 -15.19 7.65 -1.77
CA ALA A 63 -14.86 6.77 -2.88
C ALA A 63 -14.10 7.52 -3.99
N LEU A 64 -12.94 7.02 -4.40
CA LEU A 64 -12.18 7.56 -5.53
C LEU A 64 -12.34 6.67 -6.77
N LYS A 65 -12.31 7.29 -7.96
CA LYS A 65 -12.21 6.57 -9.22
C LYS A 65 -10.77 6.59 -9.70
N ASN A 66 -10.22 5.43 -9.98
CA ASN A 66 -8.89 5.31 -10.58
C ASN A 66 -8.96 5.66 -12.07
N ALA A 67 -8.57 6.88 -12.43
CA ALA A 67 -8.56 7.35 -13.81
C ALA A 67 -7.53 6.61 -14.70
N LEU A 68 -6.54 5.95 -14.11
CA LEU A 68 -5.43 5.27 -14.79
C LEU A 68 -5.54 3.74 -14.72
N LEU A 69 -6.68 3.20 -14.27
CA LEU A 69 -6.82 1.77 -14.02
C LEU A 69 -6.52 0.92 -15.25
N TRP A 70 -6.88 1.42 -16.43
CA TRP A 70 -6.67 0.71 -17.68
C TRP A 70 -5.18 0.64 -18.04
N GLU A 71 -4.47 1.76 -17.93
CA GLU A 71 -3.04 1.86 -18.15
C GLU A 71 -2.26 1.00 -17.15
N ILE A 72 -2.65 1.04 -15.87
CA ILE A 72 -2.03 0.21 -14.82
C ILE A 72 -2.18 -1.28 -15.15
N LYS A 73 -3.40 -1.73 -15.50
CA LYS A 73 -3.64 -3.12 -15.92
C LYS A 73 -2.83 -3.51 -17.16
N ARG A 74 -2.63 -2.58 -18.09
CA ARG A 74 -1.93 -2.84 -19.35
C ARG A 74 -0.41 -2.89 -19.18
N PHE A 75 0.17 -1.93 -18.46
CA PHE A 75 1.62 -1.74 -18.39
C PHE A 75 2.24 -2.36 -17.13
N TYR A 76 1.48 -2.48 -16.05
CA TYR A 76 1.90 -3.01 -14.74
C TYR A 76 1.01 -4.18 -14.32
N ASN A 77 0.74 -5.10 -15.26
CA ASN A 77 -0.20 -6.19 -15.04
C ASN A 77 0.20 -7.08 -13.84
N HIS A 78 1.50 -7.34 -13.66
CA HIS A 78 1.97 -8.19 -12.57
C HIS A 78 1.75 -7.52 -11.21
N GLU A 79 2.15 -6.26 -11.09
CA GLU A 79 1.94 -5.44 -9.90
C GLU A 79 0.45 -5.26 -9.60
N PHE A 80 -0.38 -5.06 -10.63
CA PHE A 80 -1.84 -4.99 -10.50
C PHE A 80 -2.43 -6.30 -9.95
N LEU A 81 -1.99 -7.45 -10.47
CA LEU A 81 -2.46 -8.74 -10.01
C LEU A 81 -2.03 -9.02 -8.57
N ILE A 82 -0.82 -8.62 -8.18
CA ILE A 82 -0.35 -8.69 -6.79
C ILE A 82 -1.27 -7.90 -5.87
N GLY A 83 -1.55 -6.62 -6.19
CA GLY A 83 -2.46 -5.79 -5.40
C GLY A 83 -3.88 -6.39 -5.31
N LYS A 84 -4.37 -6.96 -6.41
CA LYS A 84 -5.67 -7.64 -6.44
C LYS A 84 -5.69 -8.92 -5.59
N GLU A 85 -4.62 -9.68 -5.57
CA GLU A 85 -4.56 -10.95 -4.82
C GLU A 85 -4.53 -10.73 -3.32
N VAL A 86 -3.72 -9.77 -2.87
CA VAL A 86 -3.70 -9.30 -1.49
C VAL A 86 -5.09 -8.81 -1.09
N SER A 87 -5.77 -8.07 -1.98
CA SER A 87 -7.10 -7.51 -1.70
C SER A 87 -8.19 -8.57 -1.42
N LYS A 88 -7.95 -9.85 -1.68
CA LYS A 88 -8.90 -10.94 -1.38
C LYS A 88 -8.68 -11.56 0.00
N HIS A 89 -7.49 -11.43 0.55
CA HIS A 89 -7.04 -12.17 1.74
C HIS A 89 -7.28 -11.42 3.06
N TYR A 90 -7.61 -10.12 3.01
CA TYR A 90 -7.96 -9.34 4.19
C TYR A 90 -9.45 -8.99 4.17
N PRO A 91 -10.06 -8.61 5.32
CA PRO A 91 -11.46 -8.19 5.39
C PRO A 91 -11.82 -7.08 4.39
N PRO A 92 -13.10 -6.83 4.07
CA PRO A 92 -13.57 -5.90 3.02
C PRO A 92 -13.01 -4.47 3.08
N THR A 93 -12.28 -4.13 4.15
CA THR A 93 -11.29 -3.05 4.19
C THR A 93 -10.15 -3.13 3.14
N THR A 94 -10.10 -4.16 2.30
CA THR A 94 -9.08 -4.34 1.25
C THR A 94 -9.51 -3.94 -0.15
N GLN A 95 -10.80 -3.70 -0.40
CA GLN A 95 -11.26 -3.26 -1.73
C GLN A 95 -10.70 -1.87 -2.12
N TYR A 96 -9.87 -1.28 -1.24
CA TYR A 96 -9.24 0.03 -1.36
C TYR A 96 -7.85 0.00 -1.99
N TYR A 97 -7.22 -1.17 -2.15
CA TYR A 97 -5.83 -1.26 -2.64
C TYR A 97 -5.70 -1.34 -4.17
N THR A 98 -6.84 -1.43 -4.87
CA THR A 98 -6.90 -1.41 -6.35
C THR A 98 -7.55 -0.14 -6.91
N GLN A 99 -7.83 0.85 -6.06
CA GLN A 99 -8.26 2.21 -6.46
C GLN A 99 -7.04 3.10 -6.69
#